data_AF-A0A829H5J9-F1
#
_entry.id   AF-A0A829H5J9-F1
#
_cell.length_a   1.000
_cell.length_b   1.000
_cell.length_c   1.000
_cell.angle_alpha   90.00
_cell.angle_beta   90.00
_cell.angle_gamma   90.00
#
_symmetry.space_group_name_H-M   'P 1'
#
loop_
_entity.id
_entity.type
_entity.pdbx_description
1 polymer ?
#
loop_
_entity_poly.entity_id
_entity_poly.type
_entity_poly.pdbx_seq_one_letter_code
_entity_poly.pdbx_strand_id
1 'polypeptide(L)'
;MNYFPIIRGKLYDLAAVTQLVADHQLPNTVTPIIEPVKDIAGVTKATSAMAHAAHPGYVIQNPQVGNYQLLAAPRHLAVLSHTVQPARIFDAQPAALVIATTAAQAKLLPKRQLALVPDEARVRQLALPHAV
;
A
#
# COMPACT_ATOMS: atom_id res chain seq x y z
N MET A 1 10.63 10.78 -11.44
CA MET A 1 9.63 9.70 -11.59
C MET A 1 9.04 9.43 -10.21
N ASN A 2 7.71 9.35 -10.08
CA ASN A 2 7.07 9.03 -8.80
C ASN A 2 6.97 7.50 -8.67
N TYR A 3 7.29 6.97 -7.49
CA TYR A 3 7.31 5.55 -7.19
C TYR A 3 6.33 5.24 -6.06
N PHE A 4 5.45 4.27 -6.28
CA PHE A 4 4.38 3.89 -5.36
C PHE A 4 4.55 2.44 -4.90
N PRO A 5 5.53 2.14 -4.03
CA PRO A 5 5.78 0.76 -3.59
C PRO A 5 4.62 0.26 -2.75
N ILE A 6 4.04 -0.89 -3.15
CA ILE A 6 3.13 -1.66 -2.29
C ILE A 6 3.98 -2.49 -1.34
N ILE A 7 3.94 -2.13 -0.06
CA ILE A 7 4.71 -2.74 1.01
C ILE A 7 3.78 -3.61 1.84
N ARG A 8 3.94 -4.94 1.71
CA ARG A 8 3.23 -5.91 2.55
C ARG A 8 3.80 -5.84 3.96
N GLY A 9 3.11 -5.13 4.86
CA GLY A 9 3.55 -4.65 6.16
C GLY A 9 4.06 -5.72 7.14
N LYS A 10 5.17 -6.36 6.79
CA LYS A 10 5.96 -7.24 7.65
C LYS A 10 6.86 -6.37 8.54
N LEU A 11 7.38 -7.00 9.60
CA LEU A 11 8.11 -6.31 10.67
C LEU A 11 9.23 -5.39 10.15
N TYR A 12 10.12 -5.91 9.30
CA TYR A 12 11.29 -5.16 8.83
C TYR A 12 10.94 -4.10 7.80
N ASP A 13 9.98 -4.37 6.91
CA ASP A 13 9.54 -3.38 5.93
C ASP A 13 8.92 -2.15 6.63
N LEU A 14 8.08 -2.40 7.64
CA LEU A 14 7.47 -1.32 8.43
C LEU A 14 8.50 -0.56 9.28
N ALA A 15 9.48 -1.26 9.84
CA ALA A 15 10.58 -0.64 10.57
C ALA A 15 11.43 0.27 9.66
N ALA A 16 11.76 -0.20 8.45
CA ALA A 16 12.50 0.57 7.47
C ALA A 16 11.75 1.84 7.05
N VAL A 17 10.46 1.73 6.71
CA VAL A 17 9.63 2.90 6.37
C VAL A 17 9.57 3.88 7.53
N THR A 18 9.37 3.39 8.75
CA THR A 18 9.30 4.23 9.95
C THR A 18 10.60 5.02 10.13
N GLN A 19 11.75 4.34 10.06
CA GLN A 19 13.06 4.97 10.25
C GLN A 19 13.38 5.97 9.14
N LEU A 20 13.21 5.58 7.87
CA LEU A 20 13.50 6.45 6.74
C LEU A 20 12.64 7.73 6.74
N VAL A 21 11.38 7.63 7.18
CA VAL A 21 10.50 8.79 7.31
C VAL A 21 10.91 9.66 8.50
N ALA A 22 11.18 9.05 9.65
CA ALA A 22 11.59 9.78 10.86
C ALA A 22 12.90 10.53 10.67
N ASP A 23 13.83 9.96 9.90
CA ASP A 23 15.13 10.55 9.59
C ASP A 23 15.09 11.50 8.38
N HIS A 24 13.91 11.75 7.79
CA HIS A 24 13.72 12.53 6.56
C HIS A 24 14.56 12.03 5.36
N GLN A 25 14.82 10.72 5.31
CA GLN A 25 15.58 10.05 4.26
C GLN A 25 14.72 9.43 3.17
N LEU A 26 13.40 9.31 3.38
CA LEU A 26 12.47 8.88 2.34
C LEU A 26 12.11 10.06 1.42
N PRO A 27 12.46 10.04 0.13
CA PRO A 27 12.15 11.15 -0.76
C PRO A 27 10.64 11.28 -1.02
N ASN A 28 10.13 12.50 -1.20
CA ASN A 28 8.71 12.75 -1.55
C ASN A 28 8.29 12.16 -2.90
N THR A 29 9.23 11.73 -3.74
CA THR A 29 8.97 10.98 -4.97
C THR A 29 8.64 9.51 -4.71
N VAL A 30 8.85 9.02 -3.48
CA VAL A 30 8.49 7.67 -3.03
C VAL A 30 7.31 7.77 -2.08
N THR A 31 6.16 7.28 -2.51
CA THR A 31 4.89 7.30 -1.75
C THR A 31 4.51 5.88 -1.35
N PRO A 32 4.82 5.44 -0.12
CA PRO A 32 4.53 4.09 0.33
C PRO A 32 3.03 3.78 0.34
N ILE A 33 2.67 2.58 -0.10
CA ILE A 33 1.33 2.02 0.07
C ILE A 33 1.47 0.83 1.01
N ILE A 34 1.04 0.99 2.26
CA ILE A 34 1.14 -0.05 3.28
C ILE A 34 -0.06 -1.00 3.16
N GLU A 35 0.21 -2.29 2.96
CA GLU A 35 -0.78 -3.35 3.09
C GLU A 35 -0.62 -4.04 4.46
N PRO A 36 -1.54 -3.85 5.42
CA PRO A 36 -1.45 -4.53 6.71
C PRO A 36 -1.65 -6.04 6.56
N VAL A 37 -0.62 -6.84 6.86
CA VAL A 37 -0.69 -8.32 6.73
C VAL A 37 -0.84 -9.05 8.07
N LYS A 38 -0.45 -8.40 9.17
CA LYS A 38 -0.53 -8.92 10.54
C LYS A 38 -0.92 -7.79 11.50
N ASP A 39 -1.58 -8.14 12.59
CA ASP A 39 -1.90 -7.20 13.67
C ASP A 39 -0.66 -6.97 14.53
N ILE A 40 0.17 -6.03 14.11
CA ILE A 40 1.42 -5.68 14.78
C ILE A 40 1.55 -4.17 14.90
N ALA A 41 2.17 -3.72 16.00
CA ALA A 41 2.37 -2.30 16.28
C ALA A 41 3.12 -1.53 15.18
N GLY A 42 3.89 -2.23 14.32
CA GLY A 42 4.58 -1.62 13.19
C GLY A 42 3.64 -0.86 12.24
N VAL A 43 2.40 -1.30 12.06
CA VAL A 43 1.43 -0.62 11.18
C VAL A 43 1.10 0.76 11.73
N THR A 44 0.75 0.83 13.02
CA THR A 44 0.50 2.09 13.73
C THR A 44 1.73 2.98 13.75
N LYS A 45 2.92 2.42 14.03
CA LYS A 45 4.18 3.19 14.08
C LYS A 45 4.55 3.82 12.74
N ALA A 46 4.50 3.05 11.65
CA ALA A 46 4.86 3.54 10.32
C ALA A 46 3.88 4.61 9.83
N THR A 47 2.58 4.37 9.99
CA THR A 47 1.54 5.33 9.56
C THR A 47 1.55 6.60 10.40
N SER A 48 1.83 6.47 11.70
CA SER A 48 2.05 7.60 12.58
C SER A 48 3.31 8.40 12.18
N ALA A 49 4.44 7.77 11.88
CA ALA A 49 5.64 8.47 11.45
C ALA A 49 5.41 9.26 10.16
N MET A 50 4.73 8.67 9.16
CA MET A 50 4.34 9.36 7.92
C MET A 50 3.43 10.56 8.19
N ALA A 51 2.42 10.39 9.05
CA ALA A 51 1.52 11.48 9.39
C ALA A 51 2.25 12.64 10.10
N HIS A 52 3.12 12.34 11.07
CA HIS A 52 3.89 13.34 11.80
C HIS A 52 4.89 14.09 10.92
N ALA A 53 5.57 13.40 10.00
CA ALA A 53 6.51 14.01 9.06
C ALA A 53 5.83 14.69 7.86
N ALA A 54 4.49 14.67 7.79
CA ALA A 54 3.71 15.06 6.62
C ALA A 54 4.16 14.37 5.32
N HIS A 55 4.71 13.15 5.42
CA HIS A 55 5.12 12.35 4.27
C HIS A 55 3.89 11.72 3.61
N PRO A 56 3.71 11.83 2.28
CA PRO A 56 2.56 11.25 1.61
C PRO A 56 2.60 9.72 1.66
N GLY A 57 1.47 9.10 1.94
CA GLY A 57 1.37 7.65 1.98
C GLY A 57 -0.08 7.16 1.87
N TYR A 58 -0.22 5.86 1.64
CA TYR A 58 -1.52 5.21 1.61
C TYR A 58 -1.54 3.95 2.47
N VAL A 59 -2.73 3.58 2.94
CA VAL A 59 -2.94 2.34 3.69
C VAL A 59 -4.10 1.54 3.11
N ILE A 60 -3.84 0.31 2.69
CA ILE A 60 -4.86 -0.59 2.14
C ILE A 60 -5.82 -1.02 3.25
N GLN A 61 -7.11 -0.72 3.08
CA GLN A 61 -8.18 -1.03 4.03
C GLN A 61 -8.81 -2.41 3.81
N ASN A 62 -8.50 -3.07 2.69
CA ASN A 62 -8.97 -4.41 2.32
C ASN A 62 -7.79 -5.30 1.87
N PRO A 63 -6.81 -5.55 2.76
CA PRO A 63 -5.60 -6.28 2.40
C PRO A 63 -5.95 -7.68 1.91
N GLN A 64 -5.37 -8.10 0.78
CA GLN A 64 -5.66 -9.38 0.13
C GLN A 64 -4.76 -10.51 0.61
N VAL A 65 -3.76 -10.19 1.43
CA VAL A 65 -2.80 -11.16 1.97
C VAL A 65 -2.65 -11.04 3.48
N GLY A 66 -2.33 -12.17 4.10
CA GLY A 66 -2.17 -12.27 5.55
C GLY A 66 -3.50 -12.40 6.29
N ASN A 67 -3.46 -12.22 7.61
CA ASN A 67 -4.59 -12.51 8.50
C ASN A 67 -5.25 -11.24 9.06
N TYR A 68 -4.74 -10.05 8.71
CA TYR A 68 -5.22 -8.79 9.29
C TYR A 68 -6.70 -8.55 9.01
N GLN A 69 -7.17 -8.79 7.78
CA GLN A 69 -8.58 -8.62 7.40
C GLN A 69 -9.52 -9.62 8.09
N LEU A 70 -8.99 -10.74 8.59
CA LEU A 70 -9.78 -11.79 9.27
C LEU A 70 -10.13 -11.41 10.72
N LEU A 71 -9.54 -10.33 11.24
CA LEU A 71 -9.74 -9.88 12.61
C LEU A 71 -10.99 -9.02 12.70
N ALA A 72 -11.93 -9.41 13.57
CA ALA A 72 -13.11 -8.59 13.86
C ALA A 72 -12.75 -7.26 14.54
N ALA A 73 -11.67 -7.24 15.35
CA ALA A 73 -11.20 -6.07 16.08
C ALA A 73 -9.66 -6.09 16.17
N PRO A 74 -8.94 -5.61 15.14
CA PRO A 74 -7.48 -5.49 15.18
C PRO A 74 -7.03 -4.51 16.25
N ARG A 75 -5.95 -4.84 16.98
CA ARG A 75 -5.41 -4.02 18.07
C ARG A 75 -4.56 -2.85 17.56
N HIS A 76 -3.91 -3.04 16.43
CA HIS A 76 -2.95 -2.10 15.86
C HIS A 76 -3.51 -1.46 14.59
N LEU A 77 -4.29 -0.40 14.79
CA LEU A 77 -4.91 0.35 13.70
C LEU A 77 -3.89 1.28 13.02
N ALA A 78 -4.09 1.48 11.72
CA ALA A 78 -3.37 2.49 10.97
C ALA A 78 -3.83 3.90 11.36
N VAL A 79 -2.89 4.84 11.40
CA VAL A 79 -3.17 6.26 11.62
C VAL A 79 -3.37 6.92 10.25
N LEU A 80 -4.61 7.32 9.95
CA LEU A 80 -4.94 8.08 8.73
C LEU A 80 -4.88 9.58 9.00
N SER A 81 -4.51 10.34 7.97
CA SER A 81 -4.41 11.81 8.02
C SER A 81 -4.66 12.40 6.63
N HIS A 82 -4.50 13.73 6.51
CA HIS A 82 -4.57 14.39 5.20
C HIS A 82 -3.43 13.96 4.25
N THR A 83 -2.27 13.52 4.76
CA THR A 83 -1.14 13.00 3.99
C THR A 83 -1.11 11.47 3.91
N VAL A 84 -1.67 10.77 4.90
CA VAL A 84 -1.74 9.31 4.96
C VAL A 84 -3.18 8.85 4.72
N GLN A 85 -3.51 8.58 3.47
CA GLN A 85 -4.88 8.39 3.01
C GLN A 85 -5.27 6.92 2.86
N PRO A 86 -6.57 6.56 2.93
CA PRO A 86 -6.99 5.19 2.71
C PRO A 86 -6.84 4.80 1.23
N ALA A 87 -6.26 3.63 1.00
CA ALA A 87 -6.29 2.93 -0.28
C ALA A 87 -7.15 1.67 -0.19
N ARG A 88 -7.60 1.19 -1.35
CA ARG A 88 -8.26 -0.12 -1.47
C ARG A 88 -7.79 -0.84 -2.71
N ILE A 89 -7.60 -2.15 -2.60
CA ILE A 89 -7.55 -3.02 -3.78
C ILE A 89 -8.94 -3.06 -4.39
N PHE A 90 -9.04 -3.08 -5.71
CA PHE A 90 -10.30 -2.91 -6.44
C PHE A 90 -11.47 -3.69 -5.81
N ASP A 91 -12.45 -2.94 -5.31
CA ASP A 91 -13.73 -3.43 -4.81
C ASP A 91 -14.82 -2.36 -4.97
N ALA A 92 -16.02 -2.60 -4.43
CA ALA A 92 -17.16 -1.71 -4.59
C ALA A 92 -17.13 -0.46 -3.68
N GLN A 93 -16.13 -0.32 -2.80
CA GLN A 93 -16.09 0.73 -1.79
C GLN A 93 -15.17 1.90 -2.23
N PRO A 94 -15.52 3.14 -1.86
CA PRO A 94 -14.70 4.30 -2.22
C PRO A 94 -13.37 4.33 -1.45
N ALA A 95 -12.35 4.91 -2.07
CA ALA A 95 -11.04 5.14 -1.47
C ALA A 95 -10.33 6.34 -2.12
N ALA A 96 -9.40 6.97 -1.40
CA ALA A 96 -8.58 8.03 -1.97
C ALA A 96 -7.67 7.49 -3.09
N LEU A 97 -7.24 6.23 -2.98
CA LEU A 97 -6.51 5.49 -4.01
C LEU A 97 -7.14 4.12 -4.23
N VAL A 98 -7.41 3.74 -5.48
CA VAL A 98 -7.81 2.38 -5.84
C VAL A 98 -6.68 1.66 -6.56
N ILE A 99 -6.34 0.45 -6.12
CA ILE A 99 -5.32 -0.38 -6.76
C ILE A 99 -6.05 -1.33 -7.71
N ALA A 100 -6.03 -1.00 -9.00
CA ALA A 100 -6.62 -1.80 -10.07
C ALA A 100 -5.56 -2.73 -10.64
N THR A 101 -5.61 -3.99 -10.25
CA THR A 101 -4.66 -5.04 -10.63
C THR A 101 -4.76 -5.49 -12.08
N THR A 102 -5.82 -5.08 -12.81
CA THR A 102 -6.01 -5.39 -14.23
C THR A 102 -6.51 -4.17 -15.00
N ALA A 103 -6.26 -4.14 -16.31
CA ALA A 103 -6.80 -3.12 -17.20
C ALA A 103 -8.35 -3.11 -17.22
N ALA A 104 -8.99 -4.28 -17.05
CA ALA A 104 -10.44 -4.38 -16.96
C ALA A 104 -10.97 -3.66 -15.70
N GLN A 105 -10.33 -3.86 -14.55
CA GLN A 105 -10.68 -3.13 -13.31
C GLN A 105 -10.49 -1.63 -13.49
N ALA A 106 -9.37 -1.19 -14.09
CA ALA A 106 -9.10 0.22 -14.31
C ALA A 106 -10.17 0.89 -15.19
N LYS A 107 -10.69 0.20 -16.21
CA LYS A 107 -11.77 0.70 -17.09
C LYS A 107 -13.11 0.89 -16.38
N LEU A 108 -13.34 0.18 -15.28
CA LEU A 108 -14.57 0.30 -14.48
C LEU A 108 -14.54 1.49 -13.52
N LEU A 109 -13.38 2.12 -13.32
CA LEU A 109 -13.24 3.22 -12.37
C LEU A 109 -13.85 4.53 -12.92
N PRO A 110 -14.44 5.37 -12.05
CA PRO A 110 -14.86 6.71 -12.43
C PRO A 110 -13.69 7.52 -13.00
N LYS A 111 -13.95 8.40 -13.98
CA LYS A 111 -12.91 9.20 -14.68
C LYS A 111 -11.99 10.00 -13.75
N ARG A 112 -12.43 10.35 -12.54
CA ARG A 112 -11.68 11.15 -11.55
C ARG A 112 -11.12 10.32 -10.40
N GLN A 113 -11.30 9.00 -10.41
CA GLN A 113 -10.74 8.12 -9.39
C GLN A 113 -9.23 8.04 -9.58
N LEU A 114 -8.46 8.41 -8.55
CA LEU A 114 -7.04 8.14 -8.53
C LEU A 114 -6.82 6.63 -8.41
N ALA A 115 -6.04 6.07 -9.33
CA ALA A 115 -5.81 4.65 -9.41
C ALA A 115 -4.31 4.33 -9.58
N LEU A 116 -3.85 3.32 -8.85
CA LEU A 116 -2.59 2.64 -9.15
C LEU A 116 -2.91 1.43 -10.01
N VAL A 117 -2.43 1.45 -11.25
CA VAL A 117 -2.48 0.30 -12.15
C VAL A 117 -1.05 -0.22 -12.24
N PRO A 118 -0.75 -1.39 -11.66
CA PRO A 118 0.55 -2.01 -11.88
C PRO A 118 0.73 -2.19 -13.39
N ASP A 119 1.91 -1.87 -13.93
CA ASP A 119 2.33 -2.48 -15.18
C ASP A 119 2.10 -3.99 -15.01
N GLU A 120 1.36 -4.60 -15.94
CA GLU A 120 1.02 -6.03 -15.91
C GLU A 120 2.20 -6.82 -15.35
N ALA A 121 1.93 -7.78 -14.46
CA ALA A 121 2.99 -8.59 -13.85
C ALA A 121 3.98 -8.98 -14.95
N ARG A 122 5.15 -8.33 -14.97
CA ARG A 122 6.24 -8.72 -15.84
C ARG A 122 6.79 -10.01 -15.25
N VAL A 123 6.08 -11.10 -15.46
CA VAL A 123 6.73 -12.40 -15.49
C VAL A 123 7.81 -12.24 -16.53
N ARG A 124 9.06 -12.39 -16.11
CA ARG A 124 10.16 -12.54 -17.05
C ARG A 124 9.75 -13.77 -17.87
N GLN A 125 9.33 -13.58 -19.11
CA GLN A 125 9.14 -14.68 -20.03
C GLN A 125 10.54 -15.28 -20.19
N LEU A 126 10.83 -16.32 -19.42
CA LEU A 126 12.06 -17.08 -19.61
C LEU A 126 11.95 -17.60 -21.04
N ALA A 127 12.94 -17.30 -21.87
CA ALA A 127 13.10 -17.92 -23.19
C ALA A 127 13.54 -19.38 -23.03
N LEU A 128 12.89 -20.11 -22.12
CA LEU A 128 13.08 -21.51 -21.83
C LEU A 128 11.73 -22.17 -22.17
N PRO A 129 11.68 -23.00 -23.22
CA PRO A 129 10.44 -23.65 -23.65
C PRO A 129 9.79 -24.55 -22.58
N HIS A 130 10.45 -24.78 -21.44
CA HIS A 130 10.06 -25.73 -20.39
C HIS A 130 10.27 -25.21 -18.96
N ALA A 131 10.12 -23.91 -18.70
CA ALA A 131 10.04 -23.43 -17.32
C ALA A 131 8.60 -23.56 -16.81
N VAL A 132 8.42 -24.40 -15.78
CA VAL A 132 7.15 -24.74 -15.10
C VAL A 132 6.48 -23.51 -14.49
#